data_AF-C0DYV3-F1
#
_entry.id   AF-C0DYV3-F1
#
_cell.length_a   1.000
_cell.length_b   1.000
_cell.length_c   1.000
_cell.angle_alpha   90.00
_cell.angle_beta   90.00
_cell.angle_gamma   90.00
#
_symmetry.space_group_name_H-M   'P 1'
#
loop_
_entity.id
_entity.type
_entity.pdbx_description
1 polymer ?
#
loop_
_entity_poly.entity_id
_entity_poly.type
_entity_poly.pdbx_seq_one_letter_code
_entity_poly.pdbx_strand_id
1 'polypeptide(L)'
;MNTIPATDSLVTARLLATARHTAAFNALLLALSAQQGGAWAAVQLILAAALLYCYIRIEFDRRVFQDFADGRYTPEAFDQTLRQTGLRRIADSHNMPQRVSGALALWRKSLYLTAAQSTIFLIQLL
;
A
#
# COMPACT_ATOMS: atom_id res chain seq x y z
N MET A 1 -27.87 11.35 8.41
CA MET A 1 -26.48 10.87 8.55
C MET A 1 -25.71 11.25 7.31
N ASN A 2 -24.58 11.96 7.44
CA ASN A 2 -23.74 12.32 6.30
C ASN A 2 -23.00 11.06 5.81
N THR A 3 -23.39 10.49 4.68
CA THR A 3 -22.87 9.21 4.14
C THR A 3 -21.58 9.35 3.34
N ILE A 4 -21.18 10.59 3.03
CA ILE A 4 -20.00 10.94 2.23
C ILE A 4 -18.70 10.29 2.78
N PRO A 5 -18.34 10.41 4.08
CA PRO A 5 -17.10 9.82 4.59
C PRO A 5 -17.08 8.28 4.53
N ALA A 6 -18.24 7.62 4.64
CA ALA A 6 -18.34 6.16 4.53
C ALA A 6 -18.13 5.68 3.08
N THR A 7 -18.68 6.40 2.10
CA THR A 7 -18.49 6.11 0.67
C THR A 7 -17.04 6.25 0.25
N ASP A 8 -16.37 7.35 0.66
CA ASP A 8 -14.96 7.60 0.33
C ASP A 8 -14.03 6.52 0.93
N SER A 9 -14.33 6.08 2.16
CA SER A 9 -13.63 4.97 2.83
C SER A 9 -13.74 3.68 2.03
N LEU A 10 -14.96 3.32 1.62
CA LEU A 10 -15.23 2.06 0.92
C LEU A 10 -14.58 2.02 -0.47
N VAL A 11 -14.70 3.11 -1.24
CA VAL A 11 -14.07 3.21 -2.57
C VAL A 11 -12.57 3.09 -2.45
N THR A 12 -11.96 3.75 -1.46
CA THR A 12 -10.52 3.68 -1.20
C THR A 12 -10.10 2.26 -0.80
N ALA A 13 -10.84 1.59 0.08
CA ALA A 13 -10.57 0.20 0.45
C ALA A 13 -10.63 -0.75 -0.77
N ARG A 14 -11.63 -0.59 -1.64
CA ARG A 14 -11.74 -1.39 -2.86
C ARG A 14 -10.60 -1.14 -3.83
N LEU A 15 -10.18 0.12 -3.98
CA LEU A 15 -9.02 0.45 -4.81
C LEU A 15 -7.74 -0.17 -4.23
N LEU A 16 -7.48 -0.05 -2.93
CA LEU A 16 -6.30 -0.63 -2.29
C LEU A 16 -6.29 -2.17 -2.38
N ALA A 17 -7.45 -2.82 -2.41
CA ALA A 17 -7.57 -4.27 -2.63
C ALA A 17 -6.95 -4.71 -3.98
N THR A 18 -6.86 -3.83 -4.96
CA THR A 18 -6.22 -4.14 -6.25
C THR A 18 -4.72 -4.39 -6.12
N ALA A 19 -4.07 -3.84 -5.08
CA ALA A 19 -2.62 -3.97 -4.88
C ALA A 19 -2.14 -5.41 -4.69
N ARG A 20 -3.03 -6.33 -4.26
CA ARG A 20 -2.69 -7.76 -4.18
C ARG A 20 -2.31 -8.35 -5.53
N HIS A 21 -2.93 -7.88 -6.63
CA HIS A 21 -2.65 -8.40 -7.96
C HIS A 21 -1.30 -7.89 -8.46
N THR A 22 -0.95 -6.62 -8.17
CA THR A 22 0.39 -6.10 -8.49
C THR A 22 1.46 -6.77 -7.63
N ALA A 23 1.16 -7.13 -6.38
CA ALA A 23 2.07 -7.89 -5.53
C ALA A 23 2.40 -9.27 -6.12
N ALA A 24 1.38 -10.01 -6.57
CA ALA A 24 1.59 -11.30 -7.22
C ALA A 24 2.43 -11.17 -8.51
N PHE A 25 2.15 -10.14 -9.32
CA PHE A 25 2.92 -9.85 -10.53
C PHE A 25 4.40 -9.54 -10.21
N ASN A 26 4.68 -8.71 -9.21
CA ASN A 26 6.05 -8.38 -8.81
C ASN A 26 6.81 -9.57 -8.21
N ALA A 27 6.12 -10.47 -7.49
CA ALA A 27 6.70 -11.72 -7.02
C ALA A 27 7.09 -12.64 -8.19
N LEU A 28 6.27 -12.70 -9.24
CA LEU A 28 6.59 -13.43 -10.46
C LEU A 28 7.83 -12.85 -11.15
N LEU A 29 7.91 -11.51 -11.30
CA LEU A 29 9.10 -10.85 -11.87
C LEU A 29 10.37 -11.18 -11.07
N LEU A 30 10.31 -11.13 -9.74
CA LEU A 30 11.43 -11.50 -8.88
C LEU A 30 11.84 -12.96 -9.10
N ALA A 31 10.89 -13.89 -9.15
CA ALA A 31 11.17 -15.31 -9.35
C ALA A 31 11.81 -15.59 -10.72
N LEU A 32 11.38 -14.88 -11.77
CA LEU A 32 11.98 -14.98 -13.11
C LEU A 32 13.39 -14.36 -13.14
N SER A 33 13.58 -13.21 -12.49
CA SER A 33 14.90 -12.57 -12.39
C SER A 33 15.90 -13.43 -11.63
N ALA A 34 15.46 -14.08 -10.54
CA ALA A 34 16.29 -14.96 -9.73
C ALA A 34 16.76 -16.20 -10.51
N GLN A 35 15.95 -16.70 -11.46
CA GLN A 35 16.35 -17.80 -12.35
C GLN A 35 17.46 -17.41 -13.33
N GLN A 36 17.47 -16.14 -13.78
CA GLN A 36 18.53 -15.63 -14.66
C GLN A 36 19.82 -15.32 -13.89
N GLY A 37 19.71 -15.00 -12.59
CA GLY A 37 20.84 -14.70 -11.73
C GLY A 37 21.54 -13.38 -12.06
N GLY A 38 22.74 -13.20 -11.52
CA GLY A 38 23.57 -12.01 -11.75
C GLY A 38 23.22 -10.80 -10.87
N ALA A 39 23.93 -9.69 -11.09
CA ALA A 39 23.80 -8.47 -10.28
C ALA A 39 22.38 -7.87 -10.33
N TRP A 40 21.67 -8.03 -11.45
CA TRP A 40 20.30 -7.57 -11.62
C TRP A 40 19.30 -8.29 -10.70
N ALA A 41 19.54 -9.56 -10.35
CA ALA A 41 18.71 -10.29 -9.40
C ALA A 41 18.79 -9.69 -7.98
N ALA A 42 19.96 -9.18 -7.58
CA ALA A 42 20.12 -8.48 -6.30
C ALA A 42 19.36 -7.15 -6.27
N VAL A 43 19.39 -6.38 -7.37
CA VAL A 43 18.61 -5.15 -7.51
C VAL A 43 17.11 -5.45 -7.45
N GLN A 44 16.66 -6.51 -8.12
CA GLN A 44 15.28 -7.00 -8.11
C GLN A 44 14.83 -7.40 -6.70
N LEU A 45 15.70 -8.04 -5.92
CA LEU A 45 15.41 -8.39 -4.53
C LEU A 45 15.21 -7.15 -3.65
N ILE A 46 16.08 -6.14 -3.77
CA ILE A 46 15.95 -4.87 -3.02
C ILE A 46 14.62 -4.18 -3.37
N LEU A 47 14.30 -4.13 -4.67
CA LEU A 47 13.08 -3.51 -5.15
C LEU A 47 11.83 -4.27 -4.68
N ALA A 48 11.87 -5.61 -4.71
CA ALA A 48 10.82 -6.46 -4.20
C ALA A 48 10.61 -6.27 -2.69
N ALA A 49 11.67 -6.06 -1.89
CA ALA A 49 11.55 -5.76 -0.47
C ALA A 49 10.87 -4.39 -0.23
N ALA A 50 11.23 -3.37 -1.01
CA ALA A 50 10.57 -2.06 -0.95
C ALA A 50 9.08 -2.14 -1.33
N LEU A 51 8.75 -2.92 -2.37
CA LEU A 51 7.39 -3.20 -2.79
C LEU A 51 6.61 -4.00 -1.73
N LEU A 52 7.22 -5.01 -1.11
CA LEU A 52 6.61 -5.78 -0.04
C LEU A 52 6.22 -4.89 1.14
N TYR A 53 7.10 -3.98 1.55
CA TYR A 53 6.76 -2.96 2.55
C TYR A 53 5.56 -2.12 2.13
N CYS A 54 5.53 -1.64 0.88
CA CYS A 54 4.38 -0.90 0.37
C CYS A 54 3.08 -1.72 0.43
N TYR A 55 3.13 -3.01 0.09
CA TYR A 55 1.96 -3.89 0.11
C TYR A 55 1.44 -4.15 1.51
N ILE A 56 2.32 -4.39 2.48
CA ILE A 56 1.93 -4.54 3.88
C ILE A 56 1.21 -3.29 4.35
N ARG A 57 1.75 -2.11 4.02
CA ARG A 57 1.15 -0.84 4.43
C ARG A 57 -0.19 -0.56 3.72
N ILE A 58 -0.29 -0.86 2.43
CA ILE A 58 -1.53 -0.74 1.66
C ILE A 58 -2.62 -1.68 2.20
N GLU A 59 -2.26 -2.93 2.54
CA GLU A 59 -3.22 -3.90 3.09
C GLU A 59 -3.70 -3.49 4.49
N PHE A 60 -2.82 -2.92 5.30
CA PHE A 60 -3.21 -2.33 6.59
C PHE A 60 -4.19 -1.16 6.38
N ASP A 61 -3.84 -0.19 5.55
CA ASP A 61 -4.68 0.98 5.28
C ASP A 61 -6.03 0.53 4.67
N ARG A 62 -6.04 -0.48 3.79
CA ARG A 62 -7.26 -1.09 3.23
C ARG A 62 -8.21 -1.58 4.31
N ARG A 63 -7.70 -2.35 5.28
CA ARG A 63 -8.51 -2.91 6.38
C ARG A 63 -9.07 -1.80 7.26
N VAL A 64 -8.26 -0.79 7.57
CA VAL A 64 -8.69 0.37 8.36
C VAL A 64 -9.82 1.13 7.65
N PHE A 65 -9.68 1.40 6.35
CA PHE A 65 -10.75 2.06 5.59
C PHE A 65 -12.01 1.22 5.45
N GLN A 66 -11.86 -0.10 5.31
CA GLN A 66 -13.01 -1.00 5.29
C GLN A 66 -13.75 -0.99 6.64
N ASP A 67 -13.01 -1.05 7.75
CA ASP A 67 -13.60 -0.98 9.09
C ASP A 67 -14.30 0.37 9.36
N PHE A 68 -13.78 1.48 8.81
CA PHE A 68 -14.47 2.79 8.83
C PHE A 68 -15.77 2.78 8.01
N ALA A 69 -15.75 2.19 6.82
CA ALA A 69 -16.93 2.08 5.96
C ALA A 69 -18.02 1.20 6.59
N ASP A 70 -17.60 0.11 7.25
CA ASP A 70 -18.48 -0.83 7.96
C ASP A 70 -18.93 -0.30 9.33
N GLY A 71 -18.48 0.90 9.73
CA GLY A 71 -18.87 1.56 10.98
C GLY A 71 -18.35 0.88 12.25
N ARG A 72 -17.34 0.01 12.15
CA ARG A 72 -16.81 -0.75 13.30
C ARG A 72 -16.14 0.13 14.34
N TYR A 73 -15.53 1.23 13.89
CA TYR A 73 -15.01 2.30 14.73
C TYR A 73 -14.86 3.57 13.89
N THR A 74 -14.78 4.73 14.54
CA THR A 74 -14.62 6.01 13.85
C THR A 74 -13.14 6.38 13.66
N PRO A 75 -12.80 7.24 12.69
CA PRO A 75 -11.43 7.73 12.51
C PRO A 75 -10.85 8.40 13.76
N GLU A 76 -11.69 9.08 14.55
CA GLU A 76 -11.30 9.75 15.79
C GLU A 76 -10.94 8.73 16.88
N ALA A 77 -11.76 7.69 17.04
CA ALA A 77 -11.49 6.60 17.98
C ALA A 77 -10.19 5.87 17.62
N PHE A 78 -9.96 5.63 16.33
CA PHE A 78 -8.72 5.05 15.83
C PHE A 78 -7.49 5.93 16.16
N ASP A 79 -7.57 7.23 15.91
CA ASP A 79 -6.47 8.16 16.25
C ASP A 79 -6.20 8.25 17.74
N GLN A 80 -7.26 8.22 18.56
CA GLN A 80 -7.13 8.20 20.01
C GLN A 80 -6.40 6.93 20.48
N THR A 81 -6.76 5.76 19.96
CA THR A 81 -6.07 4.50 20.28
C THR A 81 -4.61 4.51 19.81
N LEU A 82 -4.31 5.06 18.64
CA LEU A 82 -2.92 5.21 18.17
C LEU A 82 -2.06 6.10 19.08
N ARG A 83 -2.65 7.16 19.66
CA ARG A 83 -1.98 8.01 20.65
C ARG A 83 -1.75 7.25 21.96
N GLN A 84 -2.77 6.55 22.45
CA GLN A 84 -2.71 5.82 23.72
C GLN A 84 -1.72 4.65 23.70
N THR A 85 -1.60 3.97 22.56
CA THR A 85 -0.66 2.84 22.36
C THR A 85 0.78 3.29 22.09
N GLY A 86 1.04 4.59 22.00
CA GLY A 86 2.38 5.13 21.71
C GLY A 86 2.86 4.89 20.28
N LEU A 87 2.05 4.26 19.42
CA LEU A 87 2.34 3.99 18.01
C LEU A 87 2.38 5.29 17.17
N ARG A 88 1.83 6.39 17.68
CA ARG A 88 1.86 7.71 17.02
C ARG A 88 2.21 8.81 18.03
N ARG A 89 3.43 9.35 17.96
CA ARG A 89 3.82 10.58 18.67
C ARG A 89 3.45 11.79 17.82
N ILE A 90 2.46 12.56 18.27
CA ILE A 90 2.24 13.98 17.91
C ILE A 90 2.05 14.22 16.40
N ALA A 91 0.99 13.67 15.82
CA ALA A 91 0.49 14.18 14.55
C ALA A 91 -1.00 14.47 14.68
N ASP A 92 -1.41 15.60 14.08
CA ASP A 92 -2.79 16.05 14.09
C ASP A 92 -3.72 14.95 13.57
N SER A 93 -4.93 14.90 14.13
CA SER A 93 -5.99 14.05 13.62
C SER A 93 -6.17 14.39 12.15
N HIS A 94 -5.92 13.42 11.27
CA HIS A 94 -6.09 13.64 9.84
C HIS A 94 -7.55 13.41 9.48
N ASN A 95 -8.15 14.41 8.83
CA ASN A 95 -9.48 14.27 8.26
C ASN A 95 -9.48 13.16 7.20
N MET A 96 -10.64 12.54 7.01
CA MET A 96 -10.79 11.42 6.08
C MET A 96 -10.18 11.66 4.68
N PRO A 97 -10.34 12.84 4.03
CA PRO A 97 -9.73 13.10 2.73
C PRO A 97 -8.19 13.08 2.71
N GLN A 98 -7.54 13.51 3.80
CA GLN A 98 -6.07 13.49 3.91
C GLN A 98 -5.55 12.06 4.07
N ARG A 99 -6.30 11.19 4.75
CA ARG A 99 -5.94 9.76 4.86
C ARG A 99 -6.04 9.08 3.50
N VAL A 100 -7.12 9.35 2.78
CA VAL A 100 -7.36 8.84 1.43
C VAL A 100 -6.23 9.29 0.49
N SER A 101 -5.85 10.57 0.52
CA SER A 101 -4.75 11.07 -0.33
C SER A 101 -3.41 10.44 0.01
N GLY A 102 -3.11 10.20 1.30
CA GLY A 102 -1.90 9.50 1.74
C GLY A 102 -1.84 8.06 1.23
N ALA A 103 -2.93 7.31 1.39
CA ALA A 103 -3.01 5.93 0.91
C ALA A 103 -2.95 5.84 -0.63
N LEU A 104 -3.60 6.77 -1.33
CA LEU A 104 -3.51 6.89 -2.79
C LEU A 104 -2.10 7.22 -3.26
N ALA A 105 -1.40 8.12 -2.57
CA ALA A 105 -0.01 8.44 -2.88
C ALA A 105 0.90 7.22 -2.70
N LEU A 106 0.68 6.41 -1.67
CA LEU A 106 1.41 5.17 -1.45
C LEU A 106 1.09 4.12 -2.52
N TRP A 107 -0.20 3.92 -2.86
CA TRP A 107 -0.62 3.04 -3.94
C TRP A 107 0.05 3.43 -5.26
N ARG A 108 0.06 4.71 -5.61
CA ARG A 108 0.73 5.21 -6.82
C ARG A 108 2.25 5.00 -6.77
N LYS A 109 2.91 5.20 -5.62
CA LYS A 109 4.34 4.86 -5.44
C LYS A 109 4.60 3.38 -5.73
N SER A 110 3.73 2.47 -5.26
CA SER A 110 3.86 1.04 -5.55
C SER A 110 3.76 0.72 -7.04
N LEU A 111 2.92 1.45 -7.79
CA LEU A 111 2.82 1.30 -9.25
C LEU A 111 4.09 1.78 -9.96
N TYR A 112 4.66 2.92 -9.55
CA TYR A 112 5.92 3.39 -10.14
C TYR A 112 7.07 2.42 -9.85
N LEU A 113 7.13 1.83 -8.65
CA LEU A 113 8.11 0.80 -8.32
C LEU A 113 7.89 -0.48 -9.13
N THR A 114 6.63 -0.88 -9.37
CA THR A 114 6.27 -2.02 -10.24
C THR A 114 6.75 -1.78 -11.68
N ALA A 115 6.54 -0.57 -12.20
CA ALA A 115 7.02 -0.19 -13.53
C ALA A 115 8.56 -0.25 -13.60
N ALA A 116 9.25 0.29 -12.59
CA ALA A 116 10.70 0.19 -12.50
C ALA A 116 11.18 -1.27 -12.46
N GLN A 117 10.50 -2.12 -11.69
CA GLN A 117 10.82 -3.55 -11.58
C GLN A 117 10.68 -4.27 -12.92
N SER A 118 9.62 -3.94 -13.66
CA SER A 118 9.37 -4.46 -15.01
C SER A 118 10.45 -4.01 -15.99
N THR A 119 10.82 -2.73 -15.99
CA THR A 119 11.87 -2.19 -16.87
C THR A 119 13.22 -2.82 -16.58
N ILE A 120 13.60 -2.98 -15.31
CA ILE A 120 14.86 -3.64 -14.94
C ILE A 120 14.86 -5.09 -15.41
N PHE A 121 13.74 -5.80 -15.28
CA PHE A 121 13.63 -7.18 -15.77
C PHE A 121 13.77 -7.26 -17.29
N LEU A 122 13.20 -6.31 -18.04
CA LEU A 122 13.39 -6.22 -19.49
C LEU A 122 14.85 -5.95 -19.89
N ILE A 123 15.54 -5.08 -19.15
CA ILE A 123 16.97 -4.82 -19.38
C ILE A 123 17.80 -6.08 -19.10
N GLN A 124 17.44 -6.85 -18.08
CA GLN A 124 18.13 -8.10 -17.74
C GLN A 124 17.99 -9.17 -18.85
N LEU A 125 16.91 -9.12 -19.64
CA LEU A 125 16.64 -10.06 -20.74
C LEU A 125 17.40 -9.73 -22.04
N LEU A 126 17.87 -8.49 -22.20
CA LEU A 126 18.57 -8.00 -23.40
C LEU A 126 20.08 -8.22 -23.29
#